data_AF-A0A9E3KII4-F1
#
_entry.id   AF-A0A9E3KII4-F1
#
_cell.length_a   1.000
_cell.length_b   1.000
_cell.length_c   1.000
_cell.angle_alpha   90.00
_cell.angle_beta   90.00
_cell.angle_gamma   90.00
#
_symmetry.space_group_name_H-M   'P 1'
#
loop_
_entity.id
_entity.type
_entity.pdbx_description
1 polymer ?
#
loop_
_entity_poly.entity_id
_entity_poly.type
_entity_poly.pdbx_seq_one_letter_code
_entity_poly.pdbx_strand_id
1 'polypeptide(L)'
;MTGLLLFTHVLMGQALEKLTKLSLPEFNVYCSKSFERPSTVIAQRLANALSYHEQLLGFKPSVTLLVLSAADWGNYTSFPVYGMPHYTDNKTLVVAIEDNPFWQSFIPPLDQLPKELADQIRTTYSNNEKLTMQPFFDLLAIHELGHAFHTQGGLNMQRMWMGELFCNIFLHTYVAEKEPKALPALTVFPNMVVAAGAKEYTYTRLQDIEERYNEIGQQHAKNYGWFQCRWHAGAAKVYDVGGKEVSVKLWQALKQQKEKLQDDAFVNFLEQNVATSLADLIRNWDKETKF
;
A
#
# COMPACT_ATOMS: atom_id res chain seq x y z
N MET A 1 -12.91 -2.93 -34.13
CA MET A 1 -12.23 -4.20 -33.79
C MET A 1 -12.67 -4.61 -32.41
N THR A 2 -13.12 -5.85 -32.32
CA THR A 2 -13.86 -6.50 -31.23
C THR A 2 -13.08 -6.49 -29.92
N GLY A 3 -13.66 -5.86 -28.89
CA GLY A 3 -13.17 -5.89 -27.51
C GLY A 3 -13.50 -7.22 -26.85
N LEU A 4 -12.50 -7.83 -26.21
CA LEU A 4 -12.65 -9.05 -25.43
C LEU A 4 -12.78 -8.67 -23.94
N LEU A 5 -14.03 -8.60 -23.48
CA LEU A 5 -14.37 -8.61 -22.06
C LEU A 5 -14.22 -10.04 -21.53
N LEU A 6 -13.16 -10.31 -20.77
CA LEU A 6 -13.04 -11.53 -19.99
C LEU A 6 -13.83 -11.36 -18.69
N PHE A 7 -15.10 -11.78 -18.71
CA PHE A 7 -15.86 -12.05 -17.49
C PHE A 7 -15.53 -13.46 -17.00
N THR A 8 -14.65 -13.59 -16.02
CA THR A 8 -14.55 -14.84 -15.24
C THR A 8 -15.69 -14.90 -14.24
N HIS A 9 -16.69 -15.74 -14.52
CA HIS A 9 -17.69 -16.12 -13.52
C HIS A 9 -17.01 -16.98 -12.46
N VAL A 10 -16.78 -16.43 -11.26
CA VAL A 10 -16.42 -17.23 -10.09
C VAL A 10 -17.70 -17.68 -9.41
N LEU A 11 -17.92 -18.99 -9.36
CA LEU A 11 -18.94 -19.67 -8.56
C LEU A 11 -18.73 -19.35 -7.07
N MET A 12 -19.46 -18.35 -6.54
CA MET A 12 -19.34 -17.85 -5.16
C MET A 12 -19.99 -18.75 -4.08
N GLY A 13 -20.18 -20.05 -4.32
CA GLY A 13 -20.94 -20.93 -3.42
C GLY A 13 -20.14 -21.85 -2.51
N GLN A 14 -18.89 -22.19 -2.84
CA GLN A 14 -18.11 -23.26 -2.16
C GLN A 14 -16.74 -22.80 -1.62
N ALA A 15 -16.39 -21.52 -1.77
CA ALA A 15 -14.99 -21.12 -1.98
C ALA A 15 -14.16 -20.78 -0.72
N LEU A 16 -14.64 -20.91 0.52
CA LEU A 16 -13.85 -20.59 1.74
C LEU A 16 -13.89 -21.67 2.83
N GLU A 17 -14.56 -22.81 2.59
CA GLU A 17 -14.83 -23.83 3.61
C GLU A 17 -13.59 -24.49 4.22
N LYS A 18 -12.45 -24.46 3.50
CA LYS A 18 -11.18 -25.00 4.01
C LYS A 18 -10.40 -23.99 4.85
N LEU A 19 -10.81 -22.73 4.91
CA LEU A 19 -10.22 -21.70 5.77
C LEU A 19 -10.94 -21.66 7.12
N THR A 20 -10.21 -21.28 8.17
CA THR A 20 -10.79 -21.00 9.48
C THR A 20 -11.37 -19.59 9.49
N LYS A 21 -12.66 -19.44 9.80
CA LYS A 21 -13.26 -18.12 10.03
C LYS A 21 -12.87 -17.61 11.41
N LEU A 22 -12.32 -16.40 11.48
CA LEU A 22 -12.04 -15.72 12.75
C LEU A 22 -13.23 -14.85 13.15
N SER A 23 -13.48 -14.75 14.46
CA SER A 23 -14.54 -13.91 15.01
C SER A 23 -14.03 -12.50 15.28
N LEU A 24 -14.24 -11.59 14.33
CA LEU A 24 -14.13 -10.14 14.54
C LEU A 24 -15.46 -9.48 14.20
N PRO A 25 -15.94 -8.51 15.00
CA PRO A 25 -17.20 -7.83 14.76
C PRO A 25 -17.16 -6.83 13.59
N GLU A 26 -15.97 -6.34 13.21
CA GLU A 26 -15.85 -5.25 12.25
C GLU A 26 -16.02 -5.69 10.78
N PHE A 27 -15.54 -6.88 10.43
CA PHE A 27 -15.59 -7.43 9.06
C PHE A 27 -15.32 -8.93 9.03
N ASN A 28 -15.54 -9.58 7.88
CA ASN A 28 -15.30 -11.02 7.74
C ASN A 28 -13.81 -11.31 7.61
N VAL A 29 -13.32 -12.28 8.39
CA VAL A 29 -11.91 -12.72 8.36
C VAL A 29 -11.83 -14.22 8.23
N TYR A 30 -11.01 -14.67 7.29
CA TYR A 30 -10.70 -16.08 7.07
C TYR A 30 -9.19 -16.27 7.01
N CYS A 31 -8.68 -17.34 7.59
CA CYS A 31 -7.27 -17.66 7.54
C CYS A 31 -6.99 -19.12 7.19
N SER A 32 -5.78 -19.40 6.71
CA SER A 32 -5.28 -20.76 6.62
C SER A 32 -5.36 -21.48 7.97
N LYS A 33 -5.60 -22.80 7.95
CA LYS A 33 -5.71 -23.61 9.18
C LYS A 33 -4.43 -23.55 9.99
N SER A 34 -4.55 -23.60 11.32
CA SER A 34 -3.44 -23.57 12.29
C SER A 34 -2.71 -22.22 12.37
N PHE A 35 -3.19 -21.19 11.67
CA PHE A 35 -2.65 -19.83 11.71
C PHE A 35 -3.59 -18.84 12.41
N GLU A 36 -4.55 -19.30 13.21
CA GLU A 36 -5.57 -18.47 13.82
C GLU A 36 -4.93 -17.35 14.65
N ARG A 37 -3.97 -17.69 15.52
CA ARG A 37 -3.32 -16.72 16.41
C ARG A 37 -2.58 -15.61 15.66
N PRO A 38 -1.62 -15.89 14.76
CA PRO A 38 -0.95 -14.81 14.02
C PRO A 38 -1.92 -14.05 13.10
N SER A 39 -2.93 -14.72 12.55
CA SER A 39 -3.94 -14.06 11.71
C SER A 39 -4.83 -13.10 12.49
N THR A 40 -5.16 -13.41 13.75
CA THR A 40 -5.87 -12.49 14.64
C THR A 40 -5.08 -11.20 14.88
N VAL A 41 -3.75 -11.27 14.97
CA VAL A 41 -2.91 -10.07 15.15
C VAL A 41 -3.03 -9.14 13.94
N ILE A 42 -2.91 -9.68 12.73
CA ILE A 42 -3.06 -8.92 11.48
C ILE A 42 -4.49 -8.35 11.37
N ALA A 43 -5.50 -9.18 11.63
CA ALA A 43 -6.90 -8.78 11.57
C ALA A 43 -7.23 -7.65 12.57
N GLN A 44 -6.70 -7.72 13.79
CA GLN A 44 -6.94 -6.69 14.80
C GLN A 44 -6.29 -5.36 14.42
N ARG A 45 -5.06 -5.38 13.88
CA ARG A 45 -4.43 -4.16 13.34
C ARG A 45 -5.29 -3.54 12.23
N LEU A 46 -5.78 -4.36 11.31
CA LEU A 46 -6.64 -3.88 10.22
C LEU A 46 -7.99 -3.35 10.73
N ALA A 47 -8.58 -3.98 11.76
CA ALA A 47 -9.78 -3.49 12.43
C ALA A 47 -9.57 -2.13 13.09
N ASN A 48 -8.46 -1.95 13.79
CA ASN A 48 -8.10 -0.67 14.40
C ASN A 48 -7.95 0.43 13.33
N ALA A 49 -7.30 0.11 12.20
CA ALA A 49 -7.15 1.03 11.08
C ALA A 49 -8.49 1.37 10.42
N LEU A 50 -9.36 0.37 10.21
CA LEU A 50 -10.71 0.56 9.70
C LEU A 50 -11.52 1.48 10.60
N SER A 51 -11.56 1.23 11.91
CA SER A 51 -12.29 2.07 12.86
C SER A 51 -11.74 3.49 12.93
N TYR A 52 -10.41 3.65 12.90
CA TYR A 52 -9.79 4.97 12.88
C TYR A 52 -10.19 5.78 11.64
N HIS A 53 -10.08 5.19 10.45
CA HIS A 53 -10.41 5.89 9.21
C HIS A 53 -11.91 6.05 9.01
N GLU A 54 -12.74 5.14 9.54
CA GLU A 54 -14.20 5.31 9.61
C GLU A 54 -14.55 6.58 10.38
N GLN A 55 -13.94 6.78 11.56
CA GLN A 55 -14.12 7.98 12.36
C GLN A 55 -13.57 9.23 11.66
N LEU A 56 -12.40 9.12 11.03
CA LEU A 56 -11.72 10.26 10.39
C LEU A 56 -12.45 10.75 9.12
N LEU A 57 -12.97 9.82 8.31
CA LEU A 57 -13.48 10.11 6.97
C LEU A 57 -15.01 10.03 6.87
N GLY A 58 -15.68 9.54 7.92
CA GLY A 58 -17.13 9.34 7.94
C GLY A 58 -17.60 8.30 6.93
N PHE A 59 -16.77 7.32 6.61
CA PHE A 59 -17.05 6.27 5.63
C PHE A 59 -16.45 4.93 6.06
N LYS A 60 -17.21 3.85 5.86
CA LYS A 60 -16.77 2.49 6.16
C LYS A 60 -16.96 1.59 4.93
N PRO A 61 -15.88 1.05 4.35
CA PRO A 61 -16.00 0.03 3.31
C PRO A 61 -16.44 -1.33 3.90
N SER A 62 -17.04 -2.17 3.07
CA SER A 62 -17.26 -3.59 3.36
C SER A 62 -16.07 -4.41 2.86
N VAL A 63 -15.37 -5.09 3.76
CA VAL A 63 -14.16 -5.86 3.42
C VAL A 63 -14.29 -7.32 3.89
N THR A 64 -13.68 -8.23 3.14
CA THR A 64 -13.36 -9.59 3.60
C THR A 64 -11.85 -9.74 3.60
N LEU A 65 -11.25 -10.09 4.73
CA LEU A 65 -9.82 -10.35 4.84
C LEU A 65 -9.53 -11.86 4.70
N LEU A 66 -8.62 -12.20 3.80
CA LEU A 66 -8.01 -13.51 3.67
C LEU A 66 -6.56 -13.45 4.12
N VAL A 67 -6.23 -14.20 5.17
CA VAL A 67 -4.86 -14.32 5.70
C VAL A 67 -4.33 -15.71 5.35
N LEU A 68 -3.49 -15.79 4.33
CA LEU A 68 -3.17 -17.05 3.66
C LEU A 68 -1.73 -17.48 3.90
N SER A 69 -1.56 -18.78 4.11
CA SER A 69 -0.26 -19.47 4.02
C SER A 69 0.17 -19.64 2.56
N ALA A 70 1.44 -19.98 2.34
CA ALA A 70 1.97 -20.25 1.00
C ALA A 70 1.21 -21.40 0.31
N ALA A 71 0.82 -22.43 1.08
CA ALA A 71 0.11 -23.61 0.56
C ALA A 71 -1.31 -23.31 0.08
N ASP A 72 -1.95 -22.31 0.68
CA ASP A 72 -3.33 -21.92 0.33
C ASP A 72 -3.39 -20.78 -0.69
N TRP A 73 -2.32 -20.00 -0.86
CA TRP A 73 -2.30 -18.80 -1.72
C TRP A 73 -2.92 -19.03 -3.10
N GLY A 74 -2.42 -19.99 -3.87
CA GLY A 74 -2.90 -20.28 -5.23
C GLY A 74 -4.33 -20.86 -5.29
N ASN A 75 -4.90 -21.27 -4.16
CA ASN A 75 -6.29 -21.76 -4.09
C ASN A 75 -7.30 -20.61 -3.97
N TYR A 76 -6.87 -19.43 -3.49
CA TYR A 76 -7.76 -18.32 -3.13
C TYR A 76 -7.41 -16.99 -3.80
N THR A 77 -6.28 -16.90 -4.51
CA THR A 77 -5.92 -15.76 -5.34
C THR A 77 -5.21 -16.19 -6.62
N SER A 78 -5.40 -15.40 -7.69
CA SER A 78 -4.69 -15.53 -8.96
C SER A 78 -3.37 -14.75 -8.99
N PHE A 79 -3.05 -13.98 -7.94
CA PHE A 79 -1.81 -13.22 -7.87
C PHE A 79 -0.62 -14.16 -7.72
N PRO A 80 0.38 -14.13 -8.61
CA PRO A 80 1.40 -15.19 -8.66
C PRO A 80 2.47 -15.09 -7.55
N VAL A 81 2.61 -13.93 -6.90
CA VAL A 81 3.67 -13.68 -5.91
C VAL A 81 3.11 -13.83 -4.50
N TYR A 82 3.48 -14.93 -3.82
CA TYR A 82 3.22 -15.08 -2.39
C TYR A 82 3.93 -13.97 -1.61
N GLY A 83 3.19 -13.30 -0.73
CA GLY A 83 3.70 -12.17 0.05
C GLY A 83 3.20 -10.81 -0.42
N MET A 84 2.81 -10.65 -1.68
CA MET A 84 2.31 -9.36 -2.19
C MET A 84 0.84 -9.16 -1.76
N PRO A 85 0.57 -8.23 -0.83
CA PRO A 85 -0.80 -7.95 -0.43
C PRO A 85 -1.55 -7.34 -1.62
N HIS A 86 -2.85 -7.60 -1.72
CA HIS A 86 -3.67 -7.04 -2.78
C HIS A 86 -5.14 -7.00 -2.39
N TYR A 87 -5.84 -5.99 -2.91
CA TYR A 87 -7.27 -5.86 -2.85
C TYR A 87 -7.93 -6.18 -4.21
N THR A 88 -8.93 -7.07 -4.20
CA THR A 88 -9.60 -7.59 -5.41
C THR A 88 -11.13 -7.58 -5.28
N ASP A 89 -11.81 -7.68 -6.42
CA ASP A 89 -13.27 -7.80 -6.57
C ASP A 89 -14.08 -6.74 -5.82
N ASN A 90 -13.44 -5.60 -5.55
CA ASN A 90 -13.98 -4.51 -4.73
C ASN A 90 -14.48 -4.96 -3.34
N LYS A 91 -13.89 -6.00 -2.76
CA LYS A 91 -14.28 -6.48 -1.42
C LYS A 91 -13.21 -7.27 -0.68
N THR A 92 -12.36 -8.02 -1.39
CA THR A 92 -11.49 -9.01 -0.78
C THR A 92 -10.07 -8.46 -0.64
N LEU A 93 -9.56 -8.42 0.58
CA LEU A 93 -8.18 -8.07 0.90
C LEU A 93 -7.42 -9.36 1.20
N VAL A 94 -6.31 -9.60 0.52
CA VAL A 94 -5.51 -10.82 0.68
C VAL A 94 -4.12 -10.44 1.18
N VAL A 95 -3.65 -11.13 2.22
CA VAL A 95 -2.31 -10.97 2.79
C VAL A 95 -1.67 -12.32 3.08
N ALA A 96 -0.34 -12.37 3.05
CA ALA A 96 0.42 -13.53 3.48
C ALA A 96 0.55 -13.55 5.01
N ILE A 97 0.59 -14.75 5.59
CA ILE A 97 0.77 -14.94 7.04
C ILE A 97 2.23 -15.18 7.44
N GLU A 98 3.06 -15.59 6.48
CA GLU A 98 4.45 -15.96 6.74
C GLU A 98 5.41 -14.95 6.10
N ASP A 99 6.58 -14.83 6.72
CA ASP A 99 7.74 -14.27 6.05
C ASP A 99 8.05 -15.08 4.78
N ASN A 100 8.49 -14.39 3.73
CA ASN A 100 8.52 -14.96 2.39
C ASN A 100 9.75 -14.49 1.59
N PRO A 101 10.23 -15.31 0.64
CA PRO A 101 11.41 -14.99 -0.15
C PRO A 101 11.30 -13.69 -0.94
N PHE A 102 10.09 -13.33 -1.37
CA PHE A 102 9.85 -12.10 -2.11
C PHE A 102 10.26 -10.88 -1.28
N TRP A 103 9.70 -10.72 -0.09
CA TRP A 103 10.06 -9.59 0.78
C TRP A 103 11.48 -9.70 1.33
N GLN A 104 11.97 -10.90 1.64
CA GLN A 104 13.37 -11.09 2.05
C GLN A 104 14.38 -10.63 1.00
N SER A 105 14.03 -10.69 -0.29
CA SER A 105 14.92 -10.22 -1.37
C SER A 105 15.19 -8.71 -1.36
N PHE A 106 14.40 -7.92 -0.63
CA PHE A 106 14.61 -6.48 -0.46
C PHE A 106 15.56 -6.12 0.67
N ILE A 107 16.01 -7.09 1.47
CA ILE A 107 16.98 -6.85 2.54
C ILE A 107 18.36 -6.64 1.88
N PRO A 108 18.97 -5.46 2.02
CA PRO A 108 20.26 -5.17 1.39
C PRO A 108 21.41 -5.89 2.12
N PRO A 109 22.55 -6.13 1.45
CA PRO A 109 23.77 -6.57 2.12
C PRO A 109 24.24 -5.50 3.12
N LEU A 110 24.10 -5.78 4.42
CA LEU A 110 24.35 -4.79 5.48
C LEU A 110 25.82 -4.35 5.59
N ASP A 111 26.74 -5.19 5.13
CA ASP A 111 28.17 -4.93 5.05
C ASP A 111 28.55 -3.91 3.96
N GLN A 112 27.64 -3.64 3.02
CA GLN A 112 27.82 -2.66 1.94
C GLN A 112 27.18 -1.30 2.27
N LEU A 113 26.54 -1.16 3.43
CA LEU A 113 25.86 0.06 3.84
C LEU A 113 26.69 0.88 4.84
N PRO A 114 26.48 2.21 4.89
CA PRO A 114 26.96 3.02 6.01
C PRO A 114 26.50 2.42 7.34
N LYS A 115 27.38 2.46 8.35
CA LYS A 115 27.14 1.81 9.64
C LYS A 115 25.83 2.25 10.28
N GLU A 116 25.51 3.55 10.26
CA GLU A 116 24.26 4.03 10.86
C GLU A 116 23.01 3.43 10.18
N LEU A 117 23.02 3.32 8.84
CA LEU A 117 21.91 2.75 8.08
C LEU A 117 21.79 1.23 8.31
N ALA A 118 22.92 0.51 8.36
CA ALA A 118 22.93 -0.91 8.68
C ALA A 118 22.34 -1.17 10.08
N ASP A 119 22.69 -0.35 11.07
CA ASP A 119 22.15 -0.45 12.44
C ASP A 119 20.65 -0.13 12.49
N GLN A 120 20.19 0.87 11.73
CA GLN A 120 18.76 1.18 11.59
C GLN A 120 17.98 0.00 10.99
N ILE A 121 18.52 -0.64 9.93
CA ILE A 121 17.90 -1.81 9.31
C ILE A 121 17.86 -2.99 10.29
N ARG A 122 18.95 -3.30 11.00
CA ARG A 122 18.95 -4.38 12.01
C ARG A 122 17.91 -4.16 13.10
N THR A 123 17.81 -2.92 13.56
CA THR A 123 16.88 -2.54 14.64
C THR A 123 15.43 -2.61 14.17
N THR A 124 15.16 -2.20 12.93
CA THR A 124 13.80 -2.08 12.39
C THR A 124 13.27 -3.40 11.82
N TYR A 125 14.14 -4.17 11.17
CA TYR A 125 13.80 -5.32 10.33
C TYR A 125 14.41 -6.61 10.88
N SER A 126 14.10 -6.93 12.13
CA SER A 126 14.51 -8.18 12.78
C SER A 126 13.40 -8.81 13.59
N ASN A 127 13.44 -10.14 13.67
CA ASN A 127 12.60 -10.96 14.52
C ASN A 127 13.46 -12.10 15.09
N ASN A 128 13.61 -12.15 16.42
CA ASN A 128 14.51 -13.09 17.11
C ASN A 128 15.91 -13.13 16.48
N GLU A 129 16.53 -11.94 16.31
CA GLU A 129 17.87 -11.75 15.74
C GLU A 129 18.02 -12.13 14.25
N LYS A 130 16.99 -12.69 13.61
CA LYS A 130 16.96 -12.93 12.16
C LYS A 130 16.40 -11.71 11.44
N LEU A 131 17.06 -11.28 10.37
CA LEU A 131 16.56 -10.20 9.53
C LEU A 131 15.28 -10.63 8.80
N THR A 132 14.30 -9.73 8.73
CA THR A 132 13.02 -9.95 8.07
C THR A 132 12.37 -8.63 7.67
N MET A 133 11.70 -8.62 6.51
CA MET A 133 10.91 -7.47 6.05
C MET A 133 9.47 -7.48 6.58
N GLN A 134 9.12 -8.45 7.42
CA GLN A 134 7.79 -8.58 8.01
C GLN A 134 7.26 -7.31 8.69
N PRO A 135 8.06 -6.55 9.47
CA PRO A 135 7.60 -5.29 10.03
C PRO A 135 7.08 -4.29 8.99
N PHE A 136 7.64 -4.29 7.77
CA PHE A 136 7.16 -3.45 6.66
C PHE A 136 5.91 -4.06 6.01
N PHE A 137 5.98 -5.31 5.54
CA PHE A 137 4.89 -5.86 4.73
C PHE A 137 3.61 -6.15 5.55
N ASP A 138 3.70 -6.38 6.87
CA ASP A 138 2.53 -6.52 7.74
C ASP A 138 1.72 -5.21 7.81
N LEU A 139 2.37 -4.05 7.60
CA LEU A 139 1.70 -2.75 7.57
C LEU A 139 0.99 -2.50 6.23
N LEU A 140 1.44 -3.13 5.14
CA LEU A 140 0.83 -2.96 3.82
C LEU A 140 -0.61 -3.48 3.74
N ALA A 141 -1.05 -4.31 4.69
CA ALA A 141 -2.48 -4.63 4.83
C ALA A 141 -3.35 -3.35 4.99
N ILE A 142 -2.84 -2.31 5.64
CA ILE A 142 -3.56 -1.04 5.81
C ILE A 142 -3.50 -0.22 4.51
N HIS A 143 -2.44 -0.35 3.70
CA HIS A 143 -2.41 0.22 2.36
C HIS A 143 -3.54 -0.36 1.50
N GLU A 144 -3.70 -1.68 1.49
CA GLU A 144 -4.78 -2.36 0.76
C GLU A 144 -6.18 -1.97 1.27
N LEU A 145 -6.30 -1.69 2.58
CA LEU A 145 -7.55 -1.12 3.12
C LEU A 145 -7.85 0.26 2.51
N GLY A 146 -6.83 1.07 2.25
CA GLY A 146 -6.95 2.33 1.53
C GLY A 146 -7.61 2.16 0.16
N HIS A 147 -7.31 1.07 -0.55
CA HIS A 147 -7.99 0.73 -1.81
C HIS A 147 -9.50 0.53 -1.61
N ALA A 148 -9.90 -0.23 -0.59
CA ALA A 148 -11.31 -0.42 -0.28
C ALA A 148 -12.02 0.91 0.04
N PHE A 149 -11.37 1.81 0.76
CA PHE A 149 -11.91 3.14 1.07
C PHE A 149 -12.20 3.95 -0.19
N HIS A 150 -11.24 4.06 -1.10
CA HIS A 150 -11.43 4.92 -2.26
C HIS A 150 -12.34 4.32 -3.33
N THR A 151 -12.26 3.01 -3.59
CA THR A 151 -13.09 2.37 -4.60
C THR A 151 -14.55 2.36 -4.17
N GLN A 152 -14.85 1.95 -2.93
CA GLN A 152 -16.22 1.91 -2.43
C GLN A 152 -16.74 3.29 -2.02
N GLY A 153 -15.85 4.23 -1.68
CA GLY A 153 -16.18 5.62 -1.37
C GLY A 153 -16.54 6.47 -2.59
N GLY A 154 -16.32 5.93 -3.80
CA GLY A 154 -16.61 6.61 -5.07
C GLY A 154 -15.71 7.81 -5.33
N LEU A 155 -14.45 7.74 -4.88
CA LEU A 155 -13.46 8.76 -5.16
C LEU A 155 -13.04 8.69 -6.63
N ASN A 156 -12.87 9.84 -7.27
CA ASN A 156 -12.18 9.89 -8.55
C ASN A 156 -10.70 10.17 -8.25
N MET A 157 -9.88 9.13 -8.34
CA MET A 157 -8.44 9.24 -8.04
C MET A 157 -7.67 10.14 -9.01
N GLN A 158 -8.28 10.58 -10.11
CA GLN A 158 -7.66 11.40 -11.15
C GLN A 158 -6.49 10.74 -11.89
N ARG A 159 -5.69 9.86 -11.29
CA ARG A 159 -4.56 9.14 -11.90
C ARG A 159 -4.40 7.78 -11.19
N MET A 160 -3.82 6.79 -11.86
CA MET A 160 -3.55 5.48 -11.25
C MET A 160 -2.55 5.60 -10.10
N TRP A 161 -1.45 6.32 -10.33
CA TRP A 161 -0.45 6.57 -9.28
C TRP A 161 -0.99 7.35 -8.08
N MET A 162 -2.04 8.16 -8.26
CA MET A 162 -2.67 8.88 -7.15
C MET A 162 -3.48 7.93 -6.28
N GLY A 163 -4.02 6.84 -6.84
CA GLY A 163 -4.60 5.75 -6.05
C GLY A 163 -3.58 5.16 -5.08
N GLU A 164 -2.39 4.83 -5.58
CA GLU A 164 -1.29 4.28 -4.76
C GLU A 164 -0.77 5.29 -3.72
N LEU A 165 -0.56 6.54 -4.11
CA LEU A 165 -0.13 7.59 -3.20
C LEU A 165 -1.18 7.89 -2.12
N PHE A 166 -2.48 7.86 -2.46
CA PHE A 166 -3.57 7.98 -1.49
C PHE A 166 -3.48 6.86 -0.45
N CYS A 167 -3.31 5.60 -0.89
CA CYS A 167 -3.18 4.46 0.02
C CYS A 167 -1.95 4.56 0.91
N ASN A 168 -0.84 5.11 0.41
CA ASN A 168 0.36 5.38 1.20
C ASN A 168 0.18 6.51 2.23
N ILE A 169 -0.52 7.60 1.88
CA ILE A 169 -0.90 8.68 2.81
C ILE A 169 -1.86 8.13 3.88
N PHE A 170 -2.84 7.33 3.48
CA PHE A 170 -3.81 6.67 4.36
C PHE A 170 -3.09 5.79 5.40
N LEU A 171 -2.24 4.87 4.93
CA LEU A 171 -1.41 4.02 5.78
C LEU A 171 -0.51 4.84 6.72
N HIS A 172 0.24 5.80 6.17
CA HIS A 172 1.18 6.58 6.98
C HIS A 172 0.45 7.36 8.08
N THR A 173 -0.71 7.94 7.75
CA THR A 173 -1.54 8.68 8.72
C THR A 173 -1.94 7.79 9.90
N TYR A 174 -2.46 6.58 9.66
CA TYR A 174 -2.82 5.68 10.74
C TYR A 174 -1.61 5.30 11.59
N VAL A 175 -0.50 4.91 10.95
CA VAL A 175 0.70 4.48 11.70
C VAL A 175 1.25 5.63 12.53
N ALA A 176 1.32 6.85 12.00
CA ALA A 176 1.76 8.01 12.77
C ALA A 176 0.86 8.34 13.96
N GLU A 177 -0.46 8.20 13.80
CA GLU A 177 -1.44 8.58 14.83
C GLU A 177 -1.70 7.49 15.88
N LYS A 178 -1.56 6.21 15.51
CA LYS A 178 -1.97 5.07 16.35
C LYS A 178 -0.86 4.08 16.65
N GLU A 179 0.12 3.95 15.77
CA GLU A 179 1.24 3.00 15.94
C GLU A 179 2.61 3.68 15.68
N PRO A 180 2.93 4.85 16.30
CA PRO A 180 4.11 5.63 15.91
C PRO A 180 5.44 4.88 16.08
N LYS A 181 5.49 3.89 16.96
CA LYS A 181 6.64 2.99 17.11
C LYS A 181 6.92 2.13 15.86
N ALA A 182 5.94 1.94 14.99
CA ALA A 182 6.06 1.22 13.74
C ALA A 182 6.45 2.14 12.55
N LEU A 183 6.55 3.46 12.74
CA LEU A 183 7.00 4.39 11.68
C LEU A 183 8.37 4.04 11.07
N PRO A 184 9.39 3.59 11.84
CA PRO A 184 10.65 3.15 11.24
C PRO A 184 10.44 2.04 10.20
N ALA A 185 9.50 1.12 10.43
CA ALA A 185 9.23 0.04 9.50
C ALA A 185 8.73 0.56 8.15
N LEU A 186 7.99 1.68 8.11
CA LEU A 186 7.52 2.33 6.89
C LEU A 186 8.52 3.30 6.24
N THR A 187 9.58 3.69 6.94
CA THR A 187 10.41 4.82 6.49
C THR A 187 11.85 4.42 6.20
N VAL A 188 12.46 3.50 6.96
CA VAL A 188 13.87 3.14 6.78
C VAL A 188 14.14 2.53 5.41
N PHE A 189 13.40 1.48 5.04
CA PHE A 189 13.56 0.83 3.74
C PHE A 189 13.23 1.77 2.56
N PRO A 190 12.07 2.46 2.53
CA PRO A 190 11.78 3.40 1.46
C PRO A 190 12.81 4.53 1.34
N ASN A 191 13.22 5.15 2.45
CA ASN A 191 14.20 6.24 2.41
C ASN A 191 15.57 5.78 1.93
N MET A 192 15.98 4.56 2.26
CA MET A 192 17.20 3.97 1.71
C MET A 192 17.11 3.86 0.18
N VAL A 193 16.01 3.30 -0.35
CA VAL A 193 15.80 3.13 -1.79
C VAL A 193 15.79 4.49 -2.48
N VAL A 194 15.11 5.49 -1.91
CA VAL A 194 15.09 6.86 -2.46
C VAL A 194 16.48 7.50 -2.44
N ALA A 195 17.24 7.32 -1.35
CA ALA A 195 18.59 7.88 -1.21
C ALA A 195 19.61 7.25 -2.17
N ALA A 196 19.40 6.01 -2.61
CA ALA A 196 20.21 5.36 -3.65
C ALA A 196 20.04 6.00 -5.04
N GLY A 197 19.02 6.85 -5.21
CA GLY A 197 18.71 7.53 -6.45
C GLY A 197 17.95 6.65 -7.43
N ALA A 198 17.81 7.14 -8.67
CA ALA A 198 16.99 6.52 -9.72
C ALA A 198 17.79 5.92 -10.91
N LYS A 199 19.14 5.86 -10.83
CA LYS A 199 20.01 5.66 -12.02
C LYS A 199 19.83 4.29 -12.68
N GLU A 200 19.48 3.30 -11.86
CA GLU A 200 19.32 1.92 -12.29
C GLU A 200 17.91 1.57 -12.81
N TYR A 201 17.01 2.55 -12.84
CA TYR A 201 15.60 2.34 -13.16
C TYR A 201 15.26 2.87 -14.55
N THR A 202 14.55 2.06 -15.34
CA THR A 202 14.15 2.43 -16.72
C THR A 202 13.06 3.51 -16.73
N TYR A 203 12.03 3.34 -15.92
CA TYR A 203 10.89 4.25 -15.77
C TYR A 203 11.01 5.03 -14.46
N THR A 204 10.98 6.37 -14.55
CA THR A 204 11.20 7.24 -13.38
C THR A 204 10.23 8.41 -13.30
N ARG A 205 9.45 8.67 -14.36
CA ARG A 205 8.50 9.79 -14.41
C ARG A 205 7.10 9.35 -14.00
N LEU A 206 6.31 10.27 -13.43
CA LEU A 206 4.89 9.98 -13.14
C LEU A 206 4.09 9.64 -14.40
N GLN A 207 4.46 10.25 -15.53
CA GLN A 207 3.85 9.94 -16.81
C GLN A 207 4.10 8.49 -17.24
N ASP A 208 5.32 7.97 -17.00
CA ASP A 208 5.67 6.59 -17.37
C ASP A 208 4.75 5.59 -16.66
N ILE A 209 4.54 5.75 -15.35
CA ILE A 209 3.71 4.84 -14.56
C ILE A 209 2.21 5.04 -14.80
N GLU A 210 1.75 6.24 -15.17
CA GLU A 210 0.36 6.45 -15.58
C GLU A 210 0.06 5.73 -16.91
N GLU A 211 0.93 5.86 -17.90
CA GLU A 211 0.71 5.30 -19.25
C GLU A 211 0.99 3.79 -19.32
N ARG A 212 1.91 3.30 -18.47
CA ARG A 212 2.41 1.91 -18.52
C ARG A 212 2.19 1.14 -17.23
N TYR A 213 1.18 1.52 -16.45
CA TYR A 213 0.92 0.96 -15.11
C TYR A 213 1.00 -0.58 -15.08
N ASN A 214 0.25 -1.24 -15.96
CA ASN A 214 0.19 -2.70 -16.02
C ASN A 214 1.51 -3.34 -16.49
N GLU A 215 2.18 -2.74 -17.47
CA GLU A 215 3.48 -3.21 -17.96
C GLU A 215 4.52 -3.13 -16.84
N ILE A 216 4.62 -1.97 -16.17
CA ILE A 216 5.58 -1.76 -15.09
C ILE A 216 5.31 -2.71 -13.92
N GLY A 217 4.05 -2.85 -13.50
CA GLY A 217 3.66 -3.74 -12.41
C GLY A 217 3.94 -5.22 -12.69
N GLN A 218 3.78 -5.67 -13.95
CA GLN A 218 3.92 -7.09 -14.31
C GLN A 218 5.33 -7.48 -14.76
N GLN A 219 6.04 -6.58 -15.44
CA GLN A 219 7.30 -6.88 -16.12
C GLN A 219 8.51 -6.17 -15.50
N HIS A 220 8.27 -5.11 -14.70
CA HIS A 220 9.32 -4.27 -14.12
C HIS A 220 9.13 -4.09 -12.61
N ALA A 221 9.03 -5.19 -11.87
CA ALA A 221 8.79 -5.19 -10.42
C ALA A 221 9.75 -4.27 -9.64
N LYS A 222 11.02 -4.17 -10.06
CA LYS A 222 12.01 -3.26 -9.46
C LYS A 222 11.64 -1.77 -9.66
N ASN A 223 11.17 -1.38 -10.84
CA ASN A 223 10.64 -0.03 -11.09
C ASN A 223 9.39 0.24 -10.26
N TYR A 224 8.44 -0.70 -10.22
CA TYR A 224 7.23 -0.56 -9.42
C TYR A 224 7.55 -0.37 -7.92
N GLY A 225 8.46 -1.19 -7.38
CA GLY A 225 8.93 -1.07 -6.00
C GLY A 225 9.60 0.27 -5.70
N TRP A 226 10.32 0.85 -6.66
CA TRP A 226 10.90 2.18 -6.52
C TRP A 226 9.85 3.30 -6.49
N PHE A 227 8.83 3.23 -7.36
CA PHE A 227 7.69 4.14 -7.28
C PHE A 227 7.01 4.06 -5.91
N GLN A 228 6.76 2.85 -5.41
CA GLN A 228 6.18 2.62 -4.08
C GLN A 228 7.05 3.21 -2.96
N CYS A 229 8.37 2.99 -2.99
CA CYS A 229 9.28 3.58 -2.00
C CYS A 229 9.24 5.11 -2.03
N ARG A 230 9.19 5.73 -3.23
CA ARG A 230 9.04 7.18 -3.35
C ARG A 230 7.69 7.68 -2.85
N TRP A 231 6.60 6.95 -3.08
CA TRP A 231 5.29 7.33 -2.54
C TRP A 231 5.21 7.16 -1.03
N HIS A 232 5.86 6.15 -0.43
CA HIS A 232 5.98 6.05 1.03
C HIS A 232 6.76 7.24 1.63
N ALA A 233 7.91 7.58 1.04
CA ALA A 233 8.70 8.74 1.47
C ALA A 233 7.93 10.06 1.27
N GLY A 234 7.20 10.17 0.15
CA GLY A 234 6.32 11.30 -0.14
C GLY A 234 5.16 11.43 0.86
N ALA A 235 4.50 10.31 1.20
CA ALA A 235 3.43 10.27 2.19
C ALA A 235 3.89 10.74 3.57
N ALA A 236 5.11 10.34 3.98
CA ALA A 236 5.73 10.85 5.21
C ALA A 236 5.90 12.37 5.18
N LYS A 237 6.53 12.91 4.12
CA LYS A 237 6.71 14.38 3.96
C LYS A 237 5.38 15.14 3.97
N VAL A 238 4.36 14.60 3.30
CA VAL A 238 3.03 15.20 3.24
C VAL A 238 2.40 15.24 4.64
N TYR A 239 2.48 14.14 5.39
CA TYR A 239 1.99 14.04 6.76
C TYR A 239 2.77 14.95 7.72
N ASP A 240 4.10 14.99 7.65
CA ASP A 240 4.94 15.81 8.55
C ASP A 240 4.60 17.30 8.47
N VAL A 241 4.16 17.77 7.29
CA VAL A 241 3.77 19.17 7.08
C VAL A 241 2.32 19.45 7.50
N GLY A 242 1.40 18.55 7.15
CA GLY A 242 -0.03 18.85 7.23
C GLY A 242 -0.86 17.95 8.16
N GLY A 243 -0.23 16.96 8.79
CA GLY A 243 -0.88 16.00 9.67
C GLY A 243 -1.98 15.18 8.99
N LYS A 244 -2.86 14.61 9.82
CA LYS A 244 -4.04 13.85 9.36
C LYS A 244 -5.06 14.70 8.59
N GLU A 245 -5.03 16.02 8.75
CA GLU A 245 -5.92 16.95 8.07
C GLU A 245 -5.74 16.87 6.54
N VAL A 246 -4.53 16.54 6.07
CA VAL A 246 -4.30 16.30 4.63
C VAL A 246 -5.12 15.12 4.13
N SER A 247 -5.19 14.03 4.90
CA SER A 247 -5.98 12.84 4.53
C SER A 247 -7.47 13.16 4.42
N VAL A 248 -8.00 13.99 5.33
CA VAL A 248 -9.41 14.44 5.29
C VAL A 248 -9.66 15.31 4.06
N LYS A 249 -8.81 16.30 3.81
CA LYS A 249 -8.96 17.20 2.65
C LYS A 249 -8.81 16.45 1.33
N LEU A 250 -7.84 15.55 1.22
CA LEU A 250 -7.61 14.73 0.04
C LEU A 250 -8.83 13.85 -0.27
N TRP A 251 -9.38 13.20 0.76
CA TRP A 251 -10.61 12.42 0.65
C TRP A 251 -11.77 13.26 0.12
N GLN A 252 -12.02 14.44 0.71
CA GLN A 252 -13.10 15.33 0.30
C GLN A 252 -12.91 15.85 -1.12
N ALA A 253 -11.70 16.31 -1.45
CA ALA A 253 -11.35 16.85 -2.75
C ALA A 253 -11.57 15.82 -3.87
N LEU A 254 -11.01 14.61 -3.74
CA LEU A 254 -11.16 13.54 -4.74
C LEU A 254 -12.59 12.98 -4.80
N LYS A 255 -13.36 13.08 -3.71
CA LYS A 255 -14.77 12.69 -3.71
C LYS A 255 -15.63 13.72 -4.44
N GLN A 256 -15.31 15.01 -4.36
CA GLN A 256 -16.06 16.10 -4.99
C GLN A 256 -15.70 16.29 -6.46
N GLN A 257 -14.43 16.17 -6.83
CA GLN A 257 -13.96 16.40 -8.20
C GLN A 257 -14.27 15.21 -9.11
N LYS A 258 -15.42 15.26 -9.80
CA LYS A 258 -15.87 14.19 -10.68
C LYS A 258 -15.26 14.21 -12.07
N GLU A 259 -14.88 15.38 -12.57
CA GLU A 259 -14.26 15.51 -13.89
C GLU A 259 -12.77 15.19 -13.83
N LYS A 260 -12.25 14.50 -14.86
CA LYS A 260 -10.82 14.24 -15.02
C LYS A 260 -10.12 15.54 -15.40
N LEU A 261 -9.22 16.01 -14.54
CA LEU A 261 -8.42 17.21 -14.77
C LEU A 261 -7.17 16.88 -15.60
N GLN A 262 -6.72 17.86 -16.40
CA GLN A 262 -5.39 17.85 -17.02
C GLN A 262 -4.30 17.97 -15.96
N ASP A 263 -3.05 17.59 -16.27
CA ASP A 263 -1.98 17.45 -15.27
C ASP A 263 -1.74 18.74 -14.46
N ASP A 264 -1.52 19.88 -15.13
CA ASP A 264 -1.30 21.16 -14.43
C ASP A 264 -2.51 21.61 -13.61
N ALA A 265 -3.72 21.38 -14.14
CA ALA A 265 -4.96 21.69 -13.43
C ALA A 265 -5.14 20.79 -12.19
N PHE A 266 -4.74 19.52 -12.28
CA PHE A 266 -4.82 18.59 -11.16
C PHE A 266 -3.83 18.97 -10.05
N VAL A 267 -2.60 19.34 -10.39
CA VAL A 267 -1.62 19.82 -9.42
C VAL A 267 -2.12 21.09 -8.71
N ASN A 268 -2.64 22.06 -9.45
CA ASN A 268 -3.19 23.29 -8.87
C ASN A 268 -4.43 23.01 -8.01
N PHE A 269 -5.26 22.04 -8.41
CA PHE A 269 -6.39 21.58 -7.61
C PHE A 269 -5.94 21.00 -6.26
N LEU A 270 -4.90 20.16 -6.25
CA LEU A 270 -4.35 19.60 -5.00
C LEU A 270 -3.76 20.69 -4.09
N GLU A 271 -3.07 21.68 -4.65
CA GLU A 271 -2.53 22.80 -3.87
C GLU A 271 -3.64 23.60 -3.18
N GLN A 272 -4.69 23.95 -3.93
CA GLN A 272 -5.77 24.82 -3.45
C GLN A 272 -6.71 24.12 -2.46
N ASN A 273 -7.00 22.83 -2.69
CA ASN A 273 -8.05 22.11 -1.97
C ASN A 273 -7.52 21.10 -0.95
N VAL A 274 -6.24 20.72 -1.04
CA VAL A 274 -5.65 19.69 -0.20
C VAL A 274 -4.47 20.25 0.61
N ALA A 275 -3.31 20.37 -0.01
CA ALA A 275 -2.09 20.83 0.63
C ALA A 275 -1.01 21.18 -0.41
N THR A 276 -0.27 22.26 -0.16
CA THR A 276 0.92 22.63 -0.95
C THR A 276 1.97 21.53 -0.93
N SER A 277 2.18 20.84 0.20
CA SER A 277 3.14 19.73 0.31
C SER A 277 2.84 18.57 -0.65
N LEU A 278 1.55 18.25 -0.86
CA LEU A 278 1.15 17.23 -1.82
C LEU A 278 1.34 17.70 -3.26
N ALA A 279 0.97 18.95 -3.57
CA ALA A 279 1.18 19.50 -4.91
C ALA A 279 2.67 19.57 -5.26
N ASP A 280 3.51 19.99 -4.32
CA ASP A 280 4.96 20.10 -4.51
C ASP A 280 5.64 18.75 -4.69
N LEU A 281 5.17 17.70 -3.99
CA LEU A 281 5.62 16.33 -4.24
C LEU A 281 5.45 15.95 -5.72
N ILE A 282 4.32 16.32 -6.32
CA ILE A 282 4.04 16.02 -7.74
C ILE A 282 4.85 16.93 -8.67
N ARG A 283 4.90 18.24 -8.42
CA ARG A 283 5.66 19.21 -9.23
C ARG A 283 7.15 18.89 -9.30
N ASN A 284 7.69 18.36 -8.21
CA ASN A 284 9.12 18.09 -8.08
C ASN A 284 9.47 16.63 -8.38
N TRP A 285 8.49 15.76 -8.62
CA TRP A 285 8.71 14.33 -8.84
C TRP A 285 9.79 14.06 -9.89
N ASP A 286 9.64 14.64 -11.08
CA ASP A 286 10.53 14.47 -12.24
C ASP A 286 11.82 15.30 -12.12
N LYS A 287 11.88 16.29 -11.21
CA LYS A 287 13.09 17.11 -11.00
C LYS A 287 14.07 16.41 -10.07
N GLU A 288 13.55 15.74 -9.05
CA GLU A 288 14.33 14.98 -8.07
C GLU A 288 14.95 13.68 -8.64
N THR A 289 14.57 13.30 -9.87
CA THR A 289 15.01 12.05 -10.52
C THR A 289 15.93 12.27 -11.72
N LYS A 290 16.22 13.53 -12.07
CA LYS A 290 17.16 13.87 -13.15
C LYS A 290 18.60 13.71 -12.66
N PHE A 291 19.36 12.90 -13.40
CA PHE A 291 20.82 12.80 -13.31
C PHE A 291 21.48 13.90 -14.13
#